data_AF-A0A544TFM8-F1
#
_entry.id   AF-A0A544TFM8-F1
#
_cell.length_a   1.000
_cell.length_b   1.000
_cell.length_c   1.000
_cell.angle_alpha   90.00
_cell.angle_beta   90.00
_cell.angle_gamma   90.00
#
_symmetry.space_group_name_H-M   'P 1'
#
loop_
_entity.id
_entity.type
_entity.pdbx_description
1 polymer ?
#
loop_
_entity_poly.entity_id
_entity_poly.type
_entity_poly.pdbx_seq_one_letter_code
_entity_poly.pdbx_strand_id
1 'polypeptide(L)'
;MGSEKAKSIYIITGVLIALVAISFARLSYGVILPFMKDGLSISYKSAGGLGTFTSLGYLMTIMIAGNLATKWGGKNTILLGLFIICIGFFNLSITVTYWYSSVFMFLLGVGTAFVFTSLIAILIEWFPQKRGFVIGCVNSSAGIGLLFVGILVPFLTDLYPETSWRLTWKLFCIIGVFVFFLTVLFIKNPAMKETSIQPTSTANKIYTNRCVIKVGLIYGIVGMTFIIQSIFIISFMLDPGLEQQFAGQVISFSGILSIFSSPF
;
A
#
# COMPACT_ATOMS: atom_id res chain seq x y z
N MET A 1 18.73 -10.31 26.80
CA MET A 1 18.95 -10.27 25.33
C MET A 1 17.82 -10.87 24.47
N GLY A 2 16.99 -11.80 24.94
CA GLY A 2 15.89 -12.39 24.13
C GLY A 2 14.68 -11.46 23.86
N SER A 3 14.34 -10.57 24.80
CA SER A 3 13.18 -9.66 24.69
C SER A 3 13.36 -8.55 23.63
N GLU A 4 14.57 -8.00 23.48
CA GLU A 4 14.84 -6.96 22.47
C GLU A 4 14.91 -7.52 21.06
N LYS A 5 15.55 -8.68 20.86
CA LYS A 5 15.59 -9.34 19.54
C LYS A 5 14.19 -9.68 19.03
N ALA A 6 13.32 -10.17 19.91
CA ALA A 6 11.92 -10.44 19.55
C ALA A 6 11.19 -9.15 19.12
N LYS A 7 11.40 -8.04 19.85
CA LYS A 7 10.81 -6.73 19.51
C LYS A 7 11.30 -6.20 18.15
N SER A 8 12.59 -6.33 17.84
CA SER A 8 13.13 -5.91 16.53
C SER A 8 12.56 -6.73 15.38
N ILE A 9 12.41 -8.04 15.54
CA ILE A 9 11.82 -8.92 14.51
C ILE A 9 10.38 -8.50 14.18
N TYR A 10 9.60 -8.09 15.18
CA TYR A 10 8.24 -7.61 14.97
C TYR A 10 8.17 -6.30 14.18
N ILE A 11 9.07 -5.35 14.48
CA ILE A 11 9.15 -4.09 13.72
C ILE A 11 9.56 -4.39 12.28
N ILE A 12 10.59 -5.22 12.06
CA ILE A 12 11.03 -5.60 10.71
C ILE A 12 9.91 -6.28 9.93
N THR A 13 9.20 -7.23 10.56
CA THR A 13 8.06 -7.91 9.93
C THR A 13 6.95 -6.91 9.58
N GLY A 14 6.66 -5.96 10.48
CA GLY A 14 5.68 -4.89 10.21
C GLY A 14 6.07 -3.98 9.05
N VAL A 15 7.35 -3.62 8.95
CA VAL A 15 7.90 -2.83 7.83
C VAL A 15 7.80 -3.61 6.52
N LEU A 16 8.07 -4.92 6.51
CA LEU A 16 7.92 -5.77 5.32
C LEU A 16 6.45 -5.90 4.89
N ILE A 17 5.54 -6.07 5.84
CA ILE A 17 4.09 -6.09 5.57
C ILE A 17 3.65 -4.75 4.96
N ALA A 18 4.10 -3.64 5.54
CA ALA A 18 3.82 -2.30 5.04
C ALA A 18 4.41 -2.07 3.65
N LEU A 19 5.62 -2.57 3.39
CA LEU A 19 6.27 -2.48 2.08
C LEU A 19 5.44 -3.16 0.99
N VAL A 20 4.86 -4.33 1.26
CA VAL A 20 3.98 -5.04 0.32
C VAL A 20 2.65 -4.29 0.13
N ALA A 21 1.99 -3.93 1.23
CA ALA A 21 0.65 -3.34 1.15
C ALA A 21 0.63 -1.87 0.70
N ILE A 22 1.59 -1.07 1.16
CA ILE A 22 1.63 0.37 0.86
C ILE A 22 2.45 0.60 -0.41
N SER A 23 3.68 0.11 -0.45
CA SER A 23 4.60 0.45 -1.54
C SER A 23 4.28 -0.32 -2.81
N PHE A 24 4.14 -1.65 -2.71
CA PHE A 24 3.89 -2.48 -3.90
C PHE A 24 2.44 -2.38 -4.39
N ALA A 25 1.45 -2.46 -3.50
CA ALA A 25 0.05 -2.45 -3.94
C ALA A 25 -0.47 -1.06 -4.33
N ARG A 26 0.10 0.03 -3.79
CA ARG A 26 -0.40 1.39 -4.03
C ARG A 26 0.59 2.29 -4.77
N LEU A 27 1.81 2.46 -4.28
CA LEU A 27 2.75 3.42 -4.87
C LEU A 27 3.34 2.93 -6.19
N SER A 28 3.55 1.62 -6.34
CA SER A 28 4.16 1.05 -7.54
C SER A 28 3.26 1.16 -8.77
N TYR A 29 1.95 1.30 -8.58
CA TYR A 29 1.02 1.46 -9.68
C TYR A 29 1.37 2.66 -10.56
N GLY A 30 1.72 3.81 -9.98
CA GLY A 30 2.09 5.00 -10.76
C GLY A 30 3.34 4.79 -11.63
N VAL A 31 4.27 3.96 -11.17
CA VAL A 31 5.49 3.62 -11.94
C VAL A 31 5.18 2.64 -13.08
N ILE A 32 4.29 1.68 -12.82
CA ILE A 32 3.92 0.62 -13.78
C ILE A 32 2.87 1.11 -14.80
N LEU A 33 2.13 2.17 -14.46
CA LEU A 33 1.03 2.76 -15.24
C LEU A 33 1.34 2.94 -16.75
N PRO A 34 2.42 3.64 -17.16
CA PRO A 34 2.69 3.86 -18.59
C PRO A 34 2.90 2.54 -19.34
N PHE A 35 3.66 1.60 -18.75
CA PHE A 35 3.94 0.30 -19.37
C PHE A 35 2.69 -0.59 -19.46
N MET A 36 1.85 -0.57 -18.43
CA MET A 36 0.59 -1.29 -18.42
C MET A 36 -0.42 -0.68 -19.40
N LYS A 37 -0.40 0.64 -19.56
CA LYS A 37 -1.21 1.34 -20.55
C LYS A 37 -0.84 0.90 -21.96
N ASP A 38 0.45 0.91 -22.29
CA ASP A 38 0.93 0.53 -23.62
C ASP A 38 0.70 -0.97 -23.88
N GLY A 39 1.01 -1.82 -22.91
CA GLY A 39 0.82 -3.28 -23.02
C GLY A 39 -0.63 -3.77 -23.05
N LEU A 40 -1.59 -3.01 -22.52
CA LEU A 40 -3.03 -3.27 -22.70
C LEU A 40 -3.65 -2.44 -23.85
N SER A 41 -2.86 -1.58 -24.49
CA SER A 41 -3.32 -0.63 -25.52
C SER A 41 -4.55 0.19 -25.07
N ILE A 42 -4.54 0.66 -23.82
CA ILE A 42 -5.65 1.43 -23.23
C ILE A 42 -5.38 2.93 -23.23
N SER A 43 -6.44 3.74 -23.20
CA SER A 43 -6.31 5.20 -23.06
C SER A 43 -5.87 5.60 -21.64
N TYR A 44 -5.20 6.76 -21.51
CA TYR A 44 -4.88 7.37 -20.21
C TYR A 44 -6.11 7.55 -19.31
N LYS A 45 -7.29 7.79 -19.89
CA LYS A 45 -8.56 7.88 -19.14
C LYS A 45 -8.89 6.57 -18.42
N SER A 46 -8.75 5.44 -19.12
CA SER A 46 -8.98 4.10 -18.57
C SER A 46 -7.90 3.73 -17.55
N ALA A 47 -6.64 4.06 -17.84
CA ALA A 47 -5.52 3.83 -16.91
C ALA A 47 -5.68 4.63 -15.60
N GLY A 48 -6.18 5.87 -15.65
CA GLY A 48 -6.57 6.61 -14.44
C GLY A 48 -7.74 5.96 -13.69
N GLY A 49 -8.68 5.35 -14.42
CA GLY A 49 -9.81 4.60 -13.86
C GLY A 49 -9.37 3.42 -12.99
N LEU A 50 -8.35 2.67 -13.39
CA LEU A 50 -7.77 1.58 -12.58
C LEU A 50 -7.28 2.06 -11.21
N GLY A 51 -6.58 3.19 -11.15
CA GLY A 51 -6.14 3.79 -9.87
C GLY A 51 -7.32 4.27 -9.01
N THR A 52 -8.41 4.68 -9.67
CA THR A 52 -9.67 5.03 -9.00
C THR A 52 -10.32 3.79 -8.38
N PHE A 53 -10.34 2.66 -9.08
CA PHE A 53 -10.85 1.39 -8.52
C PHE A 53 -10.06 0.93 -7.29
N THR A 54 -8.72 1.06 -7.30
CA THR A 54 -7.90 0.79 -6.10
C THR A 54 -8.29 1.71 -4.95
N SER A 55 -8.44 3.00 -5.21
CA SER A 55 -8.81 3.99 -4.19
C SER A 55 -10.22 3.77 -3.64
N LEU A 56 -11.17 3.41 -4.50
CA LEU A 56 -12.55 3.05 -4.13
C LEU A 56 -12.59 1.79 -3.27
N GLY A 57 -11.82 0.76 -3.62
CA GLY A 57 -11.68 -0.46 -2.84
C GLY A 57 -11.19 -0.17 -1.44
N TYR A 58 -10.14 0.65 -1.33
CA TYR A 58 -9.62 1.10 -0.04
C TYR A 58 -10.68 1.89 0.77
N LEU A 59 -11.32 2.89 0.15
CA LEU A 59 -12.28 3.78 0.83
C LEU A 59 -13.51 3.03 1.36
N MET A 60 -14.06 2.09 0.58
CA MET A 60 -15.23 1.32 1.01
C MET A 60 -14.90 0.31 2.11
N THR A 61 -13.68 -0.25 2.09
CA THR A 61 -13.33 -1.34 3.00
C THR A 61 -12.55 -0.90 4.24
N ILE A 62 -12.04 0.33 4.31
CA ILE A 62 -11.30 0.81 5.50
C ILE A 62 -12.14 0.78 6.78
N MET A 63 -13.43 1.12 6.71
CA MET A 63 -14.35 1.04 7.87
C MET A 63 -14.62 -0.41 8.27
N ILE A 64 -14.82 -1.29 7.28
CA ILE A 64 -15.06 -2.72 7.48
C ILE A 64 -13.83 -3.38 8.09
N ALA A 65 -12.65 -3.05 7.56
CA ALA A 65 -11.35 -3.51 8.05
C ALA A 65 -11.12 -3.13 9.51
N GLY A 66 -11.48 -1.91 9.93
CA GLY A 66 -11.39 -1.50 11.33
C GLY A 66 -12.26 -2.36 12.25
N ASN A 67 -13.53 -2.59 11.89
CA ASN A 67 -14.44 -3.43 12.66
C ASN A 67 -13.99 -4.91 12.70
N LEU A 68 -13.51 -5.42 11.57
CA LEU A 68 -13.03 -6.80 11.47
C LEU A 68 -11.74 -7.00 12.28
N ALA A 69 -10.83 -6.02 12.29
CA ALA A 69 -9.62 -6.07 13.12
C ALA A 69 -9.95 -6.19 14.61
N THR A 70 -10.98 -5.49 15.08
CA THR A 70 -11.46 -5.58 16.47
C THR A 70 -12.12 -6.93 16.78
N LYS A 71 -12.86 -7.52 15.83
CA LYS A 71 -13.59 -8.79 16.06
C LYS A 71 -12.75 -10.04 15.87
N TRP A 72 -11.91 -10.10 14.84
CA TRP A 72 -11.22 -11.31 14.39
C TRP A 72 -9.74 -11.36 14.80
N GLY A 73 -9.22 -10.28 15.40
CA GLY A 73 -7.81 -10.16 15.71
C GLY A 73 -7.03 -9.45 14.61
N GLY A 74 -6.07 -8.62 15.04
CA GLY A 74 -5.19 -7.91 14.13
C GLY A 74 -4.40 -8.85 13.21
N LYS A 75 -3.85 -9.96 13.72
CA LYS A 75 -3.09 -10.91 12.90
C LYS A 75 -3.92 -11.51 11.77
N ASN A 76 -5.12 -12.01 12.09
CA ASN A 76 -5.97 -12.68 11.11
C ASN A 76 -6.43 -11.71 10.02
N THR A 77 -6.68 -10.45 10.40
CA THR A 77 -7.07 -9.39 9.47
C THR A 77 -5.92 -9.00 8.53
N ILE A 78 -4.69 -8.92 9.05
CA ILE A 78 -3.47 -8.72 8.23
C ILE A 78 -3.28 -9.88 7.25
N LEU A 79 -3.41 -11.12 7.72
CA LEU A 79 -3.26 -12.31 6.86
C LEU A 79 -4.31 -12.32 5.74
N LEU A 80 -5.56 -12.04 6.05
CA LEU A 80 -6.61 -11.90 5.04
C LEU A 80 -6.27 -10.81 4.02
N GLY A 81 -5.83 -9.64 4.47
CA GLY A 81 -5.45 -8.54 3.58
C GLY A 81 -4.27 -8.90 2.67
N LEU A 82 -3.21 -9.50 3.22
CA LEU A 82 -2.05 -9.99 2.46
C LEU A 82 -2.45 -11.06 1.44
N PHE A 83 -3.35 -11.97 1.81
CA PHE A 83 -3.85 -13.01 0.91
C PHE A 83 -4.60 -12.40 -0.28
N ILE A 84 -5.49 -11.43 -0.02
CA ILE A 84 -6.21 -10.70 -1.08
C ILE A 84 -5.22 -9.94 -1.98
N ILE A 85 -4.20 -9.30 -1.40
CA ILE A 85 -3.15 -8.61 -2.18
C ILE A 85 -2.39 -9.60 -3.07
N CYS A 86 -1.99 -10.75 -2.55
CA CYS A 86 -1.25 -11.76 -3.33
C CYS A 86 -2.09 -12.30 -4.50
N ILE A 87 -3.39 -12.55 -4.26
CA ILE A 87 -4.33 -12.92 -5.32
C ILE A 87 -4.40 -11.79 -6.36
N GLY A 88 -4.50 -10.53 -5.94
CA GLY A 88 -4.50 -9.38 -6.83
C GLY A 88 -3.25 -9.32 -7.71
N PHE A 89 -2.05 -9.45 -7.12
CA PHE A 89 -0.78 -9.44 -7.86
C PHE A 89 -0.65 -10.60 -8.84
N PHE A 90 -0.99 -11.81 -8.41
CA PHE A 90 -0.93 -12.99 -9.27
C PHE A 90 -1.83 -12.82 -10.50
N ASN A 91 -3.07 -12.37 -10.28
CA ASN A 91 -4.02 -12.18 -11.37
C ASN A 91 -3.62 -11.01 -12.28
N LEU A 92 -3.13 -9.88 -11.74
CA LEU A 92 -2.63 -8.76 -12.53
C LEU A 92 -1.44 -9.15 -13.43
N SER A 93 -0.62 -10.11 -13.00
CA SER A 93 0.49 -10.63 -13.81
C SER A 93 0.03 -11.39 -15.07
N ILE A 94 -1.16 -11.99 -15.04
CA ILE A 94 -1.68 -12.84 -16.12
C ILE A 94 -2.77 -12.11 -16.93
N THR A 95 -3.31 -11.02 -16.39
CA THR A 95 -4.48 -10.35 -16.97
C THR A 95 -4.20 -9.76 -18.36
N VAL A 96 -5.19 -9.91 -19.25
CA VAL A 96 -5.14 -9.43 -20.64
C VAL A 96 -6.21 -8.35 -20.90
N THR A 97 -7.22 -8.21 -20.03
CA THR A 97 -8.38 -7.33 -20.25
C THR A 97 -8.50 -6.26 -19.16
N TYR A 98 -8.86 -5.05 -19.58
CA TYR A 98 -9.10 -3.90 -18.70
C TYR A 98 -10.11 -4.18 -17.55
N TRP A 99 -11.20 -4.89 -17.85
CA TRP A 99 -12.24 -5.17 -16.85
C TRP A 99 -11.72 -6.04 -15.70
N TYR A 100 -10.99 -7.11 -16.02
CA TYR A 100 -10.35 -7.96 -15.03
C TYR A 100 -9.30 -7.17 -14.23
N SER A 101 -8.48 -6.35 -14.89
CA SER A 101 -7.50 -5.49 -14.21
C SER A 101 -8.17 -4.54 -13.21
N SER A 102 -9.35 -4.01 -13.55
CA SER A 102 -10.12 -3.11 -12.68
C SER A 102 -10.59 -3.80 -11.40
N VAL A 103 -11.08 -5.03 -11.53
CA VAL A 103 -11.49 -5.86 -10.39
C VAL A 103 -10.28 -6.20 -9.51
N PHE A 104 -9.15 -6.59 -10.09
CA PHE A 104 -7.97 -6.92 -9.30
C PHE A 104 -7.31 -5.71 -8.64
N MET A 105 -7.33 -4.55 -9.30
CA MET A 105 -6.95 -3.26 -8.70
C MET A 105 -7.84 -2.89 -7.51
N PHE A 106 -9.15 -3.11 -7.64
CA PHE A 106 -10.08 -2.97 -6.53
C PHE A 106 -9.69 -3.90 -5.36
N LEU A 107 -9.42 -5.19 -5.64
CA LEU A 107 -8.96 -6.15 -4.62
C LEU A 107 -7.67 -5.71 -3.93
N LEU A 108 -6.70 -5.16 -4.67
CA LEU A 108 -5.47 -4.61 -4.07
C LEU A 108 -5.79 -3.50 -3.07
N GLY A 109 -6.70 -2.58 -3.43
CA GLY A 109 -7.16 -1.53 -2.54
C GLY A 109 -7.80 -2.08 -1.27
N VAL A 110 -8.65 -3.10 -1.43
CA VAL A 110 -9.30 -3.80 -0.33
C VAL A 110 -8.28 -4.43 0.63
N GLY A 111 -7.37 -5.24 0.10
CA GLY A 111 -6.36 -5.90 0.93
C GLY A 111 -5.43 -4.91 1.63
N THR A 112 -5.11 -3.79 0.98
CA THR A 112 -4.30 -2.71 1.57
C THR A 112 -4.99 -2.09 2.79
N ALA A 113 -6.30 -1.88 2.73
CA ALA A 113 -7.08 -1.34 3.86
C ALA A 113 -7.06 -2.30 5.07
N PHE A 114 -7.25 -3.59 4.82
CA PHE A 114 -7.19 -4.62 5.87
C PHE A 114 -5.83 -4.70 6.55
N VAL A 115 -4.76 -4.66 5.76
CA VAL A 115 -3.39 -4.70 6.28
C VAL A 115 -3.07 -3.43 7.06
N PHE A 116 -3.26 -2.24 6.47
CA PHE A 116 -2.79 -0.98 7.06
C PHE A 116 -3.47 -0.67 8.39
N THR A 117 -4.80 -0.76 8.47
CA THR A 117 -5.54 -0.47 9.71
C THR A 117 -5.15 -1.42 10.84
N SER A 118 -5.04 -2.70 10.53
CA SER A 118 -4.69 -3.73 11.52
C SER A 118 -3.23 -3.65 11.96
N LEU A 119 -2.32 -3.33 11.03
CA LEU A 119 -0.90 -3.17 11.30
C LEU A 119 -0.64 -2.04 12.29
N ILE A 120 -1.23 -0.87 12.04
CA ILE A 120 -1.09 0.29 12.93
C ILE A 120 -1.66 -0.03 14.32
N ALA A 121 -2.81 -0.71 14.39
CA ALA A 121 -3.40 -1.11 15.67
C ALA A 121 -2.48 -2.01 16.50
N ILE A 122 -1.93 -3.07 15.90
CA ILE A 122 -1.01 -4.00 16.58
C ILE A 122 0.27 -3.30 17.05
N LEU A 123 0.84 -2.43 16.21
CA LEU A 123 2.09 -1.74 16.53
C LEU A 123 1.94 -0.76 17.70
N ILE A 124 0.82 -0.03 17.73
CA ILE A 124 0.47 0.89 18.81
C ILE A 124 0.26 0.17 20.15
N GLU A 125 -0.26 -1.07 20.10
CA GLU A 125 -0.47 -1.94 21.26
C GLU A 125 0.84 -2.55 21.78
N TRP A 126 1.74 -2.99 20.89
CA TRP A 126 3.03 -3.55 21.28
C TRP A 126 4.07 -2.52 21.71
N PHE A 127 4.02 -1.31 21.16
CA PHE A 127 4.99 -0.25 21.45
C PHE A 127 4.33 1.06 21.91
N PRO A 128 3.58 1.07 23.03
CA PRO A 128 2.83 2.24 23.46
C PRO A 128 3.69 3.46 23.77
N GLN A 129 4.93 3.25 24.22
CA GLN A 129 5.89 4.33 24.54
C GLN A 129 6.70 4.81 23.32
N LYS A 130 6.73 4.04 22.21
CA LYS A 130 7.54 4.33 21.01
C LYS A 130 6.70 4.37 19.73
N ARG A 131 5.43 4.79 19.84
CA ARG A 131 4.47 4.80 18.72
C ARG A 131 4.96 5.63 17.53
N GLY A 132 5.53 6.82 17.79
CA GLY A 132 6.10 7.70 16.77
C GLY A 132 7.17 6.98 15.93
N PHE A 133 8.22 6.49 16.60
CA PHE A 133 9.32 5.75 15.96
C PHE A 133 8.83 4.56 15.13
N VAL A 134 7.92 3.74 15.66
CA VAL A 134 7.43 2.54 14.96
C VAL A 134 6.58 2.90 13.75
N ILE A 135 5.72 3.91 13.86
CA ILE A 135 4.96 4.45 12.73
C ILE A 135 5.92 5.06 11.70
N GLY A 136 6.96 5.77 12.14
CA GLY A 136 8.04 6.27 11.30
C GLY A 136 8.68 5.16 10.47
N CYS A 137 9.14 4.08 11.11
CA CYS A 137 9.71 2.92 10.41
C CYS A 137 8.74 2.31 9.38
N VAL A 138 7.46 2.17 9.72
CA VAL A 138 6.44 1.70 8.79
C VAL A 138 6.28 2.64 7.60
N ASN A 139 6.29 3.96 7.82
CA ASN A 139 6.24 4.93 6.73
C ASN A 139 7.52 4.91 5.88
N SER A 140 8.69 4.63 6.45
CA SER A 140 9.94 4.46 5.69
C SER A 140 9.85 3.32 4.66
N SER A 141 8.96 2.33 4.87
CA SER A 141 8.70 1.28 3.86
C SER A 141 8.22 1.85 2.53
N ALA A 142 7.50 2.97 2.53
CA ALA A 142 7.04 3.68 1.33
C ALA A 142 8.24 4.11 0.49
N GLY A 143 9.22 4.78 1.11
CA GLY A 143 10.43 5.24 0.46
C GLY A 143 11.33 4.09 -0.02
N ILE A 144 11.51 3.04 0.81
CA ILE A 144 12.27 1.84 0.44
C ILE A 144 11.62 1.15 -0.78
N GLY A 145 10.29 1.04 -0.79
CA GLY A 145 9.58 0.45 -1.91
C GLY A 145 9.64 1.32 -3.16
N LEU A 146 9.51 2.64 -3.06
CA LEU A 146 9.69 3.57 -4.19
C LEU A 146 11.09 3.44 -4.81
N LEU A 147 12.13 3.34 -3.98
CA LEU A 147 13.49 3.07 -4.42
C LEU A 147 13.59 1.75 -5.17
N PHE A 148 13.08 0.68 -4.56
CA PHE A 148 13.14 -0.65 -5.15
C PHE A 148 12.42 -0.69 -6.50
N VAL A 149 11.23 -0.10 -6.59
CA VAL A 149 10.39 -0.07 -7.79
C VAL A 149 10.98 0.83 -8.86
N GLY A 150 11.53 1.99 -8.48
CA GLY A 150 12.16 2.94 -9.39
C GLY A 150 13.42 2.41 -10.06
N ILE A 151 14.10 1.43 -9.45
CA ILE A 151 15.24 0.71 -10.05
C ILE A 151 14.75 -0.53 -10.81
N LEU A 152 13.86 -1.32 -10.18
CA LEU A 152 13.42 -2.61 -10.71
C LEU A 152 12.60 -2.47 -12.01
N VAL A 153 11.69 -1.49 -12.08
CA VAL A 153 10.80 -1.33 -13.24
C VAL A 153 11.57 -0.96 -14.50
N PRO A 154 12.42 0.08 -14.54
CA PRO A 154 13.23 0.39 -15.72
C PRO A 154 14.15 -0.78 -16.10
N PHE A 155 14.81 -1.41 -15.13
CA PHE A 155 15.68 -2.56 -15.39
C PHE A 155 14.95 -3.73 -16.05
N LEU A 156 13.73 -4.04 -15.61
CA LEU A 156 12.90 -5.06 -16.25
C LEU A 156 12.43 -4.64 -17.64
N THR A 157 12.13 -3.35 -17.84
CA THR A 157 11.71 -2.83 -19.15
C THR A 157 12.83 -2.89 -20.17
N ASP A 158 14.07 -2.58 -19.79
CA ASP A 158 15.23 -2.67 -20.68
C ASP A 158 15.47 -4.12 -21.16
N LEU A 159 15.22 -5.11 -20.29
CA LEU A 159 15.38 -6.54 -20.63
C LEU A 159 14.19 -7.13 -21.39
N TYR A 160 12.96 -6.77 -21.02
CA TYR A 160 11.72 -7.37 -21.54
C TYR A 160 10.63 -6.31 -21.78
N PRO A 161 10.73 -5.48 -22.83
CA PRO A 161 9.86 -4.31 -23.02
C PRO A 161 8.36 -4.63 -23.02
N GLU A 162 7.98 -5.76 -23.62
CA GLU A 162 6.58 -6.17 -23.78
C GLU A 162 5.96 -6.83 -22.54
N THR A 163 6.79 -7.41 -21.65
CA THR A 163 6.33 -8.25 -20.53
C THR A 163 6.79 -7.74 -19.16
N SER A 164 7.56 -6.65 -19.11
CA SER A 164 8.17 -6.13 -17.89
C SER A 164 7.14 -5.75 -16.83
N TRP A 165 6.01 -5.14 -17.19
CA TRP A 165 4.95 -4.82 -16.23
C TRP A 165 4.32 -6.09 -15.60
N ARG A 166 4.15 -7.17 -16.38
CA ARG A 166 3.65 -8.47 -15.87
C ARG A 166 4.65 -9.15 -14.95
N LEU A 167 5.94 -9.07 -15.29
CA LEU A 167 7.03 -9.60 -14.47
C LEU A 167 7.15 -8.86 -13.13
N THR A 168 6.98 -7.53 -13.13
CA THR A 168 6.97 -6.73 -11.91
C THR A 168 5.84 -7.18 -10.96
N TRP A 169 4.62 -7.34 -11.45
CA TRP A 169 3.51 -7.87 -10.64
C TRP A 169 3.78 -9.29 -10.13
N LYS A 170 4.42 -10.15 -10.93
CA LYS A 170 4.82 -11.50 -10.52
C LYS A 170 5.83 -11.47 -9.38
N LEU A 171 6.84 -10.60 -9.46
CA LEU A 171 7.84 -10.43 -8.41
C LEU A 171 7.20 -9.91 -7.12
N PHE A 172 6.29 -8.95 -7.20
CA PHE A 172 5.54 -8.49 -6.03
C PHE A 172 4.67 -9.59 -5.42
N CYS A 173 4.09 -10.47 -6.24
CA CYS A 173 3.39 -11.66 -5.74
C CYS A 173 4.33 -12.58 -4.97
N ILE A 174 5.52 -12.89 -5.50
CA ILE A 174 6.50 -13.77 -4.84
C ILE A 174 6.93 -13.16 -3.49
N ILE A 175 7.27 -11.87 -3.47
CA ILE A 175 7.64 -11.17 -2.23
C ILE A 175 6.46 -11.14 -1.25
N GLY A 176 5.24 -10.88 -1.75
CA GLY A 176 4.02 -10.87 -0.95
C GLY A 176 3.73 -12.20 -0.29
N VAL A 177 3.86 -13.31 -1.02
CA VAL A 177 3.69 -14.68 -0.49
C VAL A 177 4.76 -14.99 0.55
N PHE A 178 6.03 -14.60 0.30
CA PHE A 178 7.10 -14.76 1.27
C PHE A 178 6.80 -14.00 2.58
N VAL A 179 6.35 -12.74 2.47
CA VAL A 179 5.94 -11.91 3.62
C VAL A 179 4.71 -12.48 4.31
N PHE A 180 3.76 -13.06 3.58
CA PHE A 180 2.61 -13.75 4.16
C PHE A 180 3.06 -14.92 5.04
N PHE A 181 3.95 -15.80 4.56
CA PHE A 181 4.49 -16.90 5.36
C PHE A 181 5.28 -16.42 6.57
N LEU A 182 6.12 -15.38 6.41
CA LEU A 182 6.80 -14.72 7.52
C LEU A 182 5.80 -14.19 8.55
N THR A 183 4.70 -13.59 8.12
CA THR A 183 3.67 -13.06 9.00
C THR A 183 2.97 -14.17 9.79
N VAL A 184 2.69 -15.32 9.13
CA VAL A 184 2.10 -16.49 9.79
C VAL A 184 3.03 -17.02 10.90
N LEU A 185 4.32 -17.14 10.59
CA LEU A 185 5.35 -17.71 11.48
C LEU A 185 5.73 -16.77 12.64
N PHE A 186 5.96 -15.49 12.36
CA PHE A 186 6.55 -14.58 13.32
C PHE A 186 5.51 -13.74 14.08
N ILE A 187 4.44 -13.26 13.45
CA ILE A 187 3.44 -12.46 14.19
C ILE A 187 2.65 -13.40 15.09
N LYS A 188 2.85 -13.28 16.40
CA LYS A 188 1.95 -13.88 17.39
C LYS A 188 0.81 -12.88 17.63
N ASN A 189 -0.44 -13.35 17.67
CA ASN A 189 -1.55 -12.49 18.03
C ASN A 189 -1.23 -11.91 19.42
N PRO A 190 -1.13 -10.58 19.60
CA PRO A 190 -1.21 -10.04 20.94
C PRO A 190 -2.50 -10.57 21.57
N ALA A 191 -2.47 -10.96 22.84
CA ALA A 191 -3.70 -11.16 23.58
C ALA A 191 -4.41 -9.81 23.54
N MET A 192 -5.41 -9.70 22.66
CA MET A 192 -6.17 -8.48 22.48
C MET A 192 -6.69 -8.15 23.87
N LYS A 193 -6.14 -7.12 24.52
CA LYS A 193 -6.89 -6.53 25.61
C LYS A 193 -8.19 -6.11 24.95
N GLU A 194 -9.30 -6.60 25.46
CA GLU A 194 -10.60 -5.96 25.27
C GLU A 194 -10.44 -4.53 25.79
N THR A 195 -9.79 -3.68 24.99
CA THR A 195 -10.02 -2.27 25.07
C THR A 195 -11.41 -2.19 24.50
N SER A 196 -12.39 -2.35 25.37
CA SER A 196 -13.75 -1.98 25.12
C SER A 196 -13.67 -0.53 24.66
N ILE A 197 -13.54 -0.32 23.36
CA ILE A 197 -14.02 0.90 22.73
C ILE A 197 -15.50 0.78 23.01
N GLN A 198 -15.92 1.24 24.20
CA GLN A 198 -17.32 1.46 24.44
C GLN A 198 -17.75 2.30 23.24
N PRO A 199 -18.75 1.85 22.47
CA PRO A 199 -19.31 2.70 21.45
C PRO A 199 -19.91 3.85 22.23
N THR A 200 -19.14 4.92 22.43
CA THR A 200 -19.71 6.19 22.81
C THR A 200 -20.76 6.42 21.74
N SER A 201 -22.02 6.50 22.15
CA SER A 201 -23.22 6.50 21.31
C SER A 201 -23.35 7.80 20.50
N THR A 202 -22.21 8.32 20.06
CA THR A 202 -21.96 9.64 19.51
C THR A 202 -21.41 9.54 18.09
N ALA A 203 -21.40 8.36 17.45
CA ALA A 203 -20.98 8.23 16.05
C ALA A 203 -21.73 9.23 15.15
N ASN A 204 -23.06 9.33 15.26
CA ASN A 204 -23.85 10.30 14.50
C ASN A 204 -23.53 11.77 14.82
N LYS A 205 -23.21 12.10 16.09
CA LYS A 205 -22.86 13.47 16.49
C LYS A 205 -21.46 13.88 16.00
N ILE A 206 -20.52 12.94 15.85
CA ILE A 206 -19.18 13.20 15.32
C ILE A 206 -19.25 13.52 13.81
N TYR A 207 -20.03 12.75 13.04
CA TYR A 207 -20.21 13.00 11.60
C TYR A 207 -21.01 14.28 11.28
N THR A 208 -21.75 14.82 12.23
CA THR A 208 -22.52 16.08 12.07
C THR A 208 -21.69 17.32 12.48
N ASN A 209 -20.50 17.14 13.07
CA ASN A 209 -19.70 18.26 13.55
C ASN A 209 -19.01 18.99 12.37
N ARG A 210 -19.31 20.28 12.21
CA ARG A 210 -18.75 21.14 11.14
C ARG A 210 -17.22 21.15 11.13
N CYS A 211 -16.55 21.02 12.27
CA CYS A 211 -15.09 20.97 12.33
C CYS A 211 -14.56 19.67 11.72
N VAL A 212 -15.17 18.53 12.06
CA VAL A 212 -14.81 17.22 11.51
C VAL A 212 -15.06 17.16 10.01
N ILE A 213 -16.20 17.70 9.54
CA ILE A 213 -16.52 17.78 8.11
C ILE A 213 -15.49 18.66 7.37
N LYS A 214 -15.12 19.83 7.94
CA LYS A 214 -14.09 20.70 7.34
C LYS A 214 -12.73 20.02 7.26
N VAL A 215 -12.28 19.37 8.33
CA VAL A 215 -11.01 18.62 8.33
C VAL A 215 -11.08 17.47 7.31
N GLY A 216 -12.20 16.74 7.25
CA GLY A 216 -12.42 15.69 6.27
C GLY A 216 -12.40 16.19 4.83
N LEU A 217 -13.02 17.34 4.54
CA LEU A 217 -12.97 17.98 3.22
C LEU A 217 -11.56 18.43 2.84
N ILE A 218 -10.83 19.07 3.76
CA ILE A 218 -9.44 19.49 3.52
C ILE A 218 -8.56 18.27 3.24
N TYR A 219 -8.65 17.21 4.06
CA TYR A 219 -7.94 15.96 3.82
C TYR A 219 -8.37 15.28 2.52
N GLY A 220 -9.64 15.38 2.14
CA GLY A 220 -10.16 14.88 0.87
C GLY A 220 -9.53 15.59 -0.32
N ILE A 221 -9.48 16.93 -0.31
CA ILE A 221 -8.84 17.74 -1.35
C ILE A 221 -7.34 17.42 -1.44
N VAL A 222 -6.64 17.43 -0.30
CA VAL A 222 -5.20 17.12 -0.25
C VAL A 222 -4.93 15.70 -0.76
N GLY A 223 -5.72 14.72 -0.31
CA GLY A 223 -5.61 13.33 -0.74
C GLY A 223 -5.88 13.15 -2.24
N MET A 224 -6.88 13.86 -2.78
CA MET A 224 -7.19 13.83 -4.21
C MET A 224 -6.02 14.37 -5.04
N THR A 225 -5.48 15.53 -4.68
CA THR A 225 -4.29 16.11 -5.34
C THR A 225 -3.09 15.15 -5.27
N PHE A 226 -2.86 14.55 -4.10
CA PHE A 226 -1.76 13.60 -3.91
C PHE A 226 -1.91 12.33 -4.75
N ILE A 227 -3.11 11.75 -4.82
CA ILE A 227 -3.35 10.53 -5.61
C ILE A 227 -3.16 10.81 -7.10
N ILE A 228 -3.71 11.93 -7.61
CA ILE A 228 -3.55 12.31 -9.02
C ILE A 228 -2.06 12.50 -9.34
N GLN A 229 -1.35 13.26 -8.53
CA GLN A 229 0.08 13.46 -8.72
C GLN A 229 0.84 12.12 -8.69
N SER A 230 0.60 11.28 -7.69
CA SER A 230 1.30 10.01 -7.53
C SER A 230 1.05 9.03 -8.67
N ILE A 231 -0.12 9.06 -9.32
CA ILE A 231 -0.45 8.17 -10.44
C ILE A 231 0.20 8.66 -11.73
N PHE A 232 0.12 9.96 -12.02
CA PHE A 232 0.48 10.50 -13.34
C PHE A 232 1.91 11.05 -13.45
N ILE A 233 2.66 11.12 -12.34
CA ILE A 233 3.99 11.76 -12.36
C ILE A 233 4.98 11.13 -13.35
N ILE A 234 5.02 9.79 -13.48
CA ILE A 234 5.90 9.13 -14.45
C ILE A 234 5.41 9.40 -15.87
N SER A 235 4.10 9.29 -16.14
CA SER A 235 3.55 9.58 -17.46
C SER A 235 3.85 11.02 -17.89
N PHE A 236 3.74 11.98 -16.97
CA PHE A 236 4.10 13.38 -17.23
C PHE A 236 5.60 13.57 -17.52
N MET A 237 6.48 12.77 -16.92
CA MET A 237 7.91 12.79 -17.25
C MET A 237 8.18 12.19 -18.63
N LEU A 238 7.46 11.14 -19.03
CA LEU A 238 7.68 10.45 -20.30
C LEU A 238 7.06 11.17 -21.51
N ASP A 239 5.96 11.93 -21.34
CA ASP A 239 5.28 12.66 -22.41
C ASP A 239 6.19 13.63 -23.21
N PRO A 240 7.10 14.43 -22.59
CA PRO A 240 8.07 15.24 -23.34
C PRO A 240 9.24 14.43 -23.96
N GLY A 241 9.24 13.10 -23.84
CA GLY A 241 10.27 12.21 -24.40
C GLY A 241 11.49 12.02 -23.49
N LEU A 242 11.38 12.25 -22.18
CA LEU A 242 12.48 11.96 -21.25
C LEU A 242 12.75 10.46 -21.19
N GLU A 243 14.03 10.11 -21.00
CA GLU A 243 14.50 8.75 -20.92
C GLU A 243 13.90 8.02 -19.69
N GLN A 244 13.47 6.77 -19.88
CA GLN A 244 12.80 5.97 -18.83
C GLN A 244 13.69 5.77 -17.59
N GLN A 245 15.00 5.64 -17.80
CA GLN A 245 15.98 5.53 -16.72
C GLN A 245 16.04 6.81 -15.88
N PHE A 246 15.95 7.99 -16.50
CA PHE A 246 15.93 9.27 -15.79
C PHE A 246 14.67 9.43 -14.93
N ALA A 247 13.50 9.09 -15.47
CA ALA A 247 12.25 9.11 -14.71
C ALA A 247 12.30 8.15 -13.50
N GLY A 248 12.85 6.94 -13.68
CA GLY A 248 13.08 5.99 -12.59
C GLY A 248 14.05 6.49 -11.52
N GLN A 249 15.12 7.18 -11.92
CA GLN A 249 16.08 7.80 -11.01
C GLN A 249 15.45 8.92 -10.17
N VAL A 250 14.62 9.78 -10.75
CA VAL A 250 13.92 10.85 -10.01
C VAL A 250 12.97 10.27 -8.95
N ILE A 251 12.27 9.19 -9.28
CA ILE A 251 11.37 8.49 -8.34
C ILE A 251 12.17 7.79 -7.24
N SER A 252 13.30 7.18 -7.60
CA SER A 252 14.22 6.56 -6.64
C SER A 252 14.77 7.60 -5.67
N PHE A 253 15.18 8.77 -6.17
CA PHE A 253 15.67 9.88 -5.35
C PHE A 253 14.58 10.43 -4.42
N SER A 254 13.34 10.55 -4.93
CA SER A 254 12.18 10.92 -4.11
C SER A 254 11.92 9.90 -3.00
N GLY A 255 12.12 8.62 -3.28
CA GLY A 255 12.07 7.53 -2.29
C GLY A 255 13.10 7.71 -1.18
N ILE A 256 14.36 8.05 -1.51
CA ILE A 256 15.41 8.35 -0.53
C ILE A 256 15.00 9.51 0.36
N LEU A 257 14.57 10.63 -0.23
CA LEU A 257 14.15 11.82 0.53
C LEU A 257 12.96 11.53 1.46
N SER A 258 12.03 10.68 1.01
CA SER A 258 10.88 10.26 1.83
C SER A 258 11.27 9.46 3.07
N ILE A 259 12.36 8.68 3.00
CA ILE A 259 12.89 7.95 4.17
C ILE A 259 13.38 8.94 5.22
N PHE A 260 14.13 9.98 4.82
CA PHE A 260 14.64 11.01 5.74
C PHE A 260 13.56 11.97 6.25
N SER A 261 12.52 12.22 5.46
CA SER A 261 11.39 13.07 5.85
C SER A 261 10.36 12.36 6.73
N SER A 262 10.41 11.03 6.85
CA SER A 262 9.48 10.30 7.71
C SER A 262 9.73 10.71 9.17
N PRO A 263 8.69 11.15 9.91
CA PRO A 263 8.88 11.67 11.25
C PRO A 263 9.42 10.55 12.16
N PHE A 264 10.62 10.79 12.70
CA PHE A 264 11.20 10.02 13.81
C PHE A 264 10.48 10.33 15.12
#